data_AF-A0A1T4PR16-F1
#
_entry.id   AF-A0A1T4PR16-F1
#
_cell.length_a   1.000
_cell.length_b   1.000
_cell.length_c   1.000
_cell.angle_alpha   90.00
_cell.angle_beta   90.00
_cell.angle_gamma   90.00
#
_symmetry.space_group_name_H-M   'P 1'
#
loop_
_entity.id
_entity.type
_entity.pdbx_description
1 polymer ?
#
loop_
_entity_poly.entity_id
_entity_poly.type
_entity_poly.pdbx_seq_one_letter_code
_entity_poly.pdbx_strand_id
1 'polypeptide(L)' 'MIDLNEVRKKLEKLIGSRFDKNKILEAFKNYQEFGDNSVVIYQADYDKSKYFAHINQVGAHKFIIEVDENKIIRGLFD' A
#
# COMPACT_ATOMS: atom_id res chain seq x y z
N MET A 1 4.57 17.88 0.96
CA MET A 1 3.61 16.81 1.26
C MET A 1 3.15 16.24 -0.07
N ILE A 2 3.22 14.93 -0.27
CA ILE A 2 2.67 14.33 -1.49
C ILE A 2 1.18 14.08 -1.30
N ASP A 3 0.42 13.99 -2.39
CA ASP A 3 -0.99 13.64 -2.36
C ASP A 3 -1.19 12.12 -2.57
N LEU A 4 -2.46 11.70 -2.53
CA LEU A 4 -2.84 10.30 -2.67
C LEU A 4 -2.52 9.73 -4.06
N ASN A 5 -2.59 10.55 -5.12
CA ASN A 5 -2.27 10.13 -6.47
C ASN A 5 -0.78 9.82 -6.63
N GLU A 6 0.08 10.58 -5.96
CA GLU A 6 1.52 10.29 -5.93
C GLU A 6 1.83 9.00 -5.17
N VAL A 7 1.09 8.69 -4.09
CA VAL A 7 1.20 7.37 -3.42
C VAL A 7 0.81 6.26 -4.39
N ARG A 8 -0.34 6.38 -5.07
CA ARG A 8 -0.80 5.41 -6.08
C ARG A 8 0.25 5.17 -7.16
N LYS A 9 0.77 6.23 -7.80
CA LYS A 9 1.80 6.12 -8.85
C LYS A 9 3.05 5.39 -8.36
N LYS A 10 3.48 5.63 -7.12
CA LYS A 10 4.64 4.94 -6.53
C LYS A 10 4.35 3.47 -6.28
N LEU A 11 3.15 3.11 -5.82
CA LEU A 11 2.73 1.73 -5.64
C LEU A 11 2.60 0.99 -6.98
N GLU A 12 2.04 1.64 -8.01
CA GLU A 12 1.90 1.07 -9.37
C GLU A 12 3.26 0.70 -9.98
N LYS A 13 4.32 1.48 -9.70
CA LYS A 13 5.69 1.15 -10.14
C LYS A 13 6.25 -0.14 -9.53
N LEU A 14 5.64 -0.67 -8.48
CA LEU A 14 6.04 -1.93 -7.85
C LEU A 14 5.39 -3.15 -8.50
N ILE A 15 4.41 -2.98 -9.39
CA ILE A 15 3.79 -4.07 -10.13
C ILE A 15 4.85 -4.85 -10.91
N GLY A 16 4.81 -6.18 -10.82
CA GLY A 16 5.82 -7.09 -11.37
C GLY A 16 7.03 -7.32 -10.45
N SER A 17 7.16 -6.58 -9.35
CA SER A 17 8.19 -6.83 -8.32
C SER A 17 7.66 -7.72 -7.20
N ARG A 18 8.58 -8.38 -6.48
CA ARG A 18 8.25 -9.08 -5.23
C ARG A 18 7.77 -8.07 -4.18
N PHE A 19 6.71 -8.41 -3.48
CA PHE A 19 6.16 -7.64 -2.37
C PHE A 19 7.21 -7.42 -1.29
N ASP A 20 7.39 -6.15 -0.91
CA ASP A 20 8.33 -5.71 0.11
C ASP A 20 7.69 -4.57 0.91
N LYS A 21 7.47 -4.81 2.21
CA LYS A 21 6.85 -3.83 3.10
C LYS A 21 7.61 -2.50 3.13
N ASN A 22 8.95 -2.52 3.04
CA ASN A 22 9.74 -1.29 3.09
C ASN A 22 9.51 -0.42 1.86
N LYS A 23 9.35 -1.04 0.68
CA LYS A 23 9.01 -0.31 -0.55
C LYS A 23 7.59 0.27 -0.51
N ILE A 24 6.65 -0.44 0.12
CA ILE A 24 5.31 0.10 0.36
C ILE A 24 5.40 1.32 1.30
N LEU A 25 6.13 1.22 2.43
CA LEU A 25 6.34 2.37 3.33
C LEU A 25 7.00 3.56 2.61
N GLU A 26 7.96 3.30 1.73
CA GLU A 26 8.61 4.32 0.91
C GLU A 26 7.63 5.01 -0.06
N ALA A 27 6.64 4.28 -0.59
CA ALA A 27 5.60 4.86 -1.42
C ALA A 27 4.79 5.93 -0.65
N PHE A 28 4.49 5.66 0.62
CA PHE A 28 3.80 6.58 1.53
C PHE A 28 4.71 7.67 2.12
N LYS A 29 6.02 7.68 1.82
CA LYS A 29 6.95 8.67 2.37
C LYS A 29 6.48 10.09 2.02
N ASN A 30 6.33 10.92 3.06
CA ASN A 30 5.83 12.30 3.01
C ASN A 30 4.35 12.46 2.63
N TYR A 31 3.58 11.37 2.62
CA TYR A 31 2.10 11.41 2.60
C TYR A 31 1.60 11.57 4.05
N GLN A 32 0.57 12.37 4.21
CA GLN A 32 -0.06 12.62 5.50
C GLN A 32 -1.57 12.75 5.28
N GLU A 33 -2.34 12.13 6.16
CA GLU A 33 -3.80 12.16 6.11
C GLU A 33 -4.31 12.36 7.54
N PHE A 34 -5.29 13.26 7.71
CA PHE A 34 -5.83 13.61 9.03
C PHE A 34 -4.77 14.03 10.08
N GLY A 35 -3.63 14.58 9.63
CA GLY A 35 -2.55 14.98 10.53
C GLY A 35 -1.58 13.86 10.91
N ASP A 36 -1.77 12.63 10.45
CA ASP A 36 -0.90 11.47 10.73
C ASP A 36 -0.18 10.97 9.47
N ASN A 37 0.99 10.39 9.66
CA ASN A 37 1.84 9.79 8.62
C ASN A 37 2.25 8.34 8.94
N SER A 38 1.73 7.77 10.02
CA SER A 38 1.97 6.39 10.43
C SER A 38 1.26 5.44 9.48
N VAL A 39 1.99 4.54 8.83
CA VAL A 39 1.43 3.60 7.84
C VAL A 39 1.26 2.22 8.47
N VAL A 40 0.10 1.61 8.24
CA VAL A 40 -0.21 0.25 8.65
C VAL A 40 -0.26 -0.64 7.41
N ILE A 41 0.42 -1.79 7.48
CA ILE A 41 0.46 -2.79 6.40
C ILE A 41 0.19 -4.18 6.98
N TYR A 42 -0.85 -4.84 6.49
CA TYR A 42 -1.21 -6.21 6.90
C TYR A 42 -1.70 -7.03 5.72
N GLN A 43 -1.57 -8.35 5.84
CA GLN A 43 -2.15 -9.29 4.89
C GLN A 43 -3.63 -9.50 5.24
N ALA A 44 -4.50 -9.69 4.25
CA ALA A 44 -5.89 -10.03 4.51
C ALA A 44 -6.00 -11.43 5.11
N ASP A 45 -6.74 -11.57 6.21
CA ASP A 45 -6.90 -12.86 6.90
C ASP A 45 -7.63 -13.91 6.05
N TYR A 46 -8.60 -13.45 5.25
CA TYR A 46 -9.44 -14.28 4.40
C TYR A 46 -8.86 -14.52 3.00
N ASP A 47 -7.86 -13.73 2.59
CA ASP A 47 -7.28 -13.81 1.25
C ASP A 47 -5.79 -13.52 1.27
N LYS A 48 -4.99 -14.60 1.29
CA LYS A 48 -3.53 -14.51 1.37
C LYS A 48 -2.89 -13.88 0.13
N SER A 49 -3.63 -13.65 -0.94
CA SER A 49 -3.17 -12.90 -2.12
C SER A 49 -3.25 -11.38 -1.93
N LYS A 50 -3.90 -10.88 -0.86
CA LYS A 50 -4.12 -9.44 -0.66
C LYS A 50 -3.39 -8.89 0.55
N TYR A 51 -2.85 -7.69 0.38
CA TYR A 51 -2.30 -6.85 1.43
C TYR A 51 -2.99 -5.50 1.43
N PHE A 52 -3.20 -4.95 2.61
CA PHE A 52 -3.76 -3.62 2.79
C PHE A 52 -2.68 -2.66 3.27
N ALA A 53 -2.68 -1.44 2.74
CA ALA A 53 -1.80 -0.36 3.16
C ALA A 53 -2.59 0.94 3.31
N HIS A 54 -2.51 1.58 4.48
CA HIS A 54 -3.21 2.84 4.77
C HIS A 54 -2.54 3.62 5.92
N ILE A 55 -2.90 4.89 6.08
CA ILE A 55 -2.55 5.68 7.26
C ILE A 55 -3.31 5.14 8.49
N ASN A 56 -2.68 5.12 9.66
CA ASN A 56 -3.21 4.58 10.93
C ASN A 56 -4.30 5.46 11.55
N GLN A 57 -5.31 5.82 10.77
CA GLN A 57 -6.42 6.66 11.17
C GLN A 57 -7.74 6.05 10.68
N VAL A 58 -8.79 6.25 11.47
CA VAL A 58 -10.14 5.81 11.11
C VAL A 58 -10.62 6.62 9.91
N GLY A 59 -11.10 5.94 8.87
CA GLY A 59 -11.55 6.58 7.63
C GLY A 59 -10.43 6.92 6.64
N ALA A 60 -9.17 6.60 6.94
CA ALA A 60 -8.07 6.76 6.01
C ALA A 60 -8.26 5.98 4.71
N HIS A 61 -7.80 6.55 3.61
CA HIS A 61 -7.80 5.86 2.33
C HIS A 61 -6.95 4.59 2.36
N LYS A 62 -7.43 3.51 1.75
CA LYS A 62 -6.82 2.18 1.81
C LYS A 62 -6.50 1.67 0.42
N PHE A 63 -5.24 1.36 0.19
CA PHE A 63 -4.82 0.61 -0.98
C PHE A 63 -4.84 -0.90 -0.71
N ILE A 64 -5.31 -1.65 -1.70
CA ILE A 64 -5.29 -3.11 -1.76
C ILE A 64 -4.23 -3.52 -2.78
N ILE A 65 -3.24 -4.26 -2.32
CA ILE A 65 -2.13 -4.78 -3.12
C ILE A 65 -2.37 -6.28 -3.32
N GLU A 66 -2.59 -6.69 -4.56
CA GLU A 66 -2.75 -8.09 -4.93
C GLU A 66 -1.43 -8.69 -5.38
N VAL A 67 -1.14 -9.90 -4.91
CA VAL A 67 0.07 -10.66 -5.22
C VAL A 67 -0.27 -12.08 -5.67
N ASP A 68 0.61 -12.68 -6.46
CA ASP A 68 0.53 -14.10 -6.80
C ASP A 68 1.10 -15.01 -5.70
N GLU A 69 1.12 -16.32 -5.98
CA GLU A 69 1.68 -17.37 -5.11
C GLU A 69 3.17 -17.16 -4.75
N ASN A 70 3.94 -16.50 -5.62
CA ASN A 70 5.36 -16.19 -5.43
C ASN A 70 5.58 -14.82 -4.75
N LYS A 71 4.49 -14.18 -4.32
CA LYS A 71 4.45 -12.82 -3.74
C LYS A 71 4.88 -11.74 -4.73
N ILE A 72 4.69 -11.94 -6.03
CA ILE A 72 4.87 -10.90 -7.04
C ILE A 72 3.61 -10.05 -7.11
N ILE A 73 3.75 -8.73 -7.05
CA ILE A 73 2.63 -7.78 -7.14
C ILE A 73 2.02 -7.87 -8.54
N ARG A 74 0.72 -8.16 -8.60
CA ARG A 74 -0.06 -8.28 -9.85
C ARG A 74 -1.05 -7.13 -10.04
N GLY A 75 -1.52 -6.52 -8.96
CA GLY A 75 -2.52 -5.47 -9.04
C GLY A 75 -2.50 -4.50 -7.85
N LEU A 76 -3.08 -3.32 -8.09
CA LEU A 76 -3.31 -2.29 -7.09
C LEU A 76 -4.76 -1.79 -7.25
N PHE A 77 -5.49 -1.73 -6.14
CA PHE A 77 -6.87 -1.25 -6.06
C PHE A 77 -7.02 -0.31 -4.86
N ASP A 78 -8.11 0.44 -4.84
CA ASP A 78 -8.42 1.45 -3.84
C ASP A 78 -9.94 1.55 -3.59
#